data_AF-A0A935SQN0-F1
#
_entry.id   AF-A0A935SQN0-F1
#
_cell.length_a   1.000
_cell.length_b   1.000
_cell.length_c   1.000
_cell.angle_alpha   90.00
_cell.angle_beta   90.00
_cell.angle_gamma   90.00
#
_symmetry.space_group_name_H-M   'P 1'
#
loop_
_entity.id
_entity.type
_entity.pdbx_description
1 polymer ?
#
loop_
_entity_poly.entity_id
_entity_poly.type
_entity_poly.pdbx_seq_one_letter_code
_entity_poly.pdbx_strand_id
1 'polypeptide(L)'
;MAKDIIAKTFDYLPMDGYADNINYIRLSGNFPYYQRNIIGLAKNYNLVYVDSFGVQKEITVPLYTPTAKDTSKKSTLAVIIKKSKRQKKKERLLSLRSMVIDTTCNTAIITLNTFSGGKLRSFFRQSFKKIRKQQIKNVVLDLRSNGGGKINMSTLLTRYISHKTFKVADTSYAVARSLYPYTRYIKNKFLNNIAIFLSTHKKKDGLYHFGLWERKKYKPKTNNHFKDDLYILTNGPTFSASVLFCNVVKGQKNVTVVGEETGGGWYGNSGVIIPDITLPNTHLRVRLPLFRLVQYNHDVSKKGKGIVPDIYVGTDYEALKKGEDKKIKVVMDLIKQKSVK
;
A
#
# COMPACT_ATOMS: atom_id res chain seq x y z
N MET A 1 23.74 8.39 -16.59
CA MET A 1 22.96 7.40 -17.38
C MET A 1 21.80 6.78 -16.60
N ALA A 2 22.01 5.97 -15.54
CA ALA A 2 20.90 5.34 -14.81
C ALA A 2 19.94 6.36 -14.15
N LYS A 3 20.49 7.42 -13.54
CA LYS A 3 19.71 8.53 -12.96
C LYS A 3 18.86 9.24 -14.03
N ASP A 4 19.41 9.42 -15.24
CA ASP A 4 18.72 10.11 -16.34
C ASP A 4 17.56 9.29 -16.88
N ILE A 5 17.73 7.96 -17.01
CA ILE A 5 16.65 7.04 -17.40
C ILE A 5 15.53 7.07 -16.36
N ILE A 6 15.88 7.03 -15.07
CA ILE A 6 14.91 7.12 -13.97
C ILE A 6 14.15 8.45 -14.04
N ALA A 7 14.86 9.58 -14.10
CA ALA A 7 14.26 10.91 -14.15
C ALA A 7 13.30 11.05 -15.35
N LYS A 8 13.78 10.73 -16.57
CA LYS A 8 12.96 10.77 -17.78
C LYS A 8 11.76 9.82 -17.70
N THR A 9 11.90 8.67 -17.04
CA THR A 9 10.78 7.74 -16.86
C THR A 9 9.75 8.29 -15.88
N PHE A 10 10.18 8.96 -14.82
CA PHE A 10 9.31 9.49 -13.77
C PHE A 10 8.37 10.60 -14.30
N ASP A 11 8.79 11.37 -15.30
CA ASP A 11 7.96 12.38 -15.98
C ASP A 11 6.67 11.81 -16.60
N TYR A 12 6.63 10.50 -16.87
CA TYR A 12 5.49 9.80 -17.46
C TYR A 12 4.73 8.93 -16.46
N LEU A 13 5.13 8.92 -15.19
CA LEU A 13 4.54 8.07 -14.16
C LEU A 13 3.69 8.89 -13.18
N PRO A 14 2.44 8.45 -12.88
CA PRO A 14 1.53 9.23 -12.06
C PRO A 14 1.99 9.27 -10.60
N MET A 15 1.90 10.41 -9.94
CA MET A 15 2.15 10.55 -8.50
C MET A 15 0.84 10.85 -7.75
N ASP A 16 0.83 10.62 -6.43
CA ASP A 16 -0.23 11.16 -5.56
C ASP A 16 0.37 12.33 -4.79
N GLY A 17 -0.06 13.54 -5.14
CA GLY A 17 0.60 14.76 -4.69
C GLY A 17 2.05 14.83 -5.18
N TYR A 18 2.99 15.04 -4.25
CA TYR A 18 4.42 15.24 -4.50
C TYR A 18 5.28 14.01 -4.18
N ALA A 19 4.66 12.87 -3.85
CA ALA A 19 5.38 11.64 -3.52
C ALA A 19 5.69 10.82 -4.78
N ASP A 20 6.97 10.76 -5.16
CA ASP A 20 7.47 10.02 -6.33
C ASP A 20 7.99 8.62 -5.99
N ASN A 21 8.17 8.29 -4.72
CA ASN A 21 8.85 7.09 -4.26
C ASN A 21 8.21 5.77 -4.75
N ILE A 22 6.89 5.75 -5.00
CA ILE A 22 6.20 4.61 -5.62
C ILE A 22 6.70 4.30 -7.04
N ASN A 23 7.21 5.29 -7.76
CA ASN A 23 7.67 5.14 -9.13
C ASN A 23 8.95 4.30 -9.21
N TYR A 24 9.81 4.29 -8.18
CA TYR A 24 10.93 3.36 -8.12
C TYR A 24 10.46 1.90 -8.14
N ILE A 25 9.38 1.59 -7.40
CA ILE A 25 8.82 0.23 -7.32
C ILE A 25 8.11 -0.14 -8.62
N ARG A 26 7.39 0.80 -9.25
CA ARG A 26 6.79 0.56 -10.57
C ARG A 26 7.86 0.28 -11.61
N LEU A 27 8.87 1.14 -11.68
CA LEU A 27 9.97 1.00 -12.61
C LEU A 27 10.70 -0.32 -12.40
N SER A 28 11.04 -0.67 -11.15
CA SER A 28 11.67 -1.95 -10.83
C SER A 28 10.78 -3.15 -11.17
N GLY A 29 9.46 -3.05 -10.95
CA GLY A 29 8.52 -4.14 -11.19
C GLY A 29 8.25 -4.41 -12.67
N ASN A 30 8.53 -3.46 -13.56
CA ASN A 30 8.30 -3.62 -15.00
C ASN A 30 9.20 -2.74 -15.87
N PHE A 31 10.51 -2.76 -15.60
CA PHE A 31 11.48 -1.92 -16.31
C PHE A 31 11.41 -2.06 -17.84
N PRO A 32 11.31 -3.29 -18.43
CA PRO A 32 11.26 -3.45 -19.88
C PRO A 32 10.07 -2.72 -20.54
N TYR A 33 8.91 -2.69 -19.86
CA TYR A 33 7.74 -1.98 -20.36
C TYR A 33 7.99 -0.46 -20.41
N TYR A 34 8.52 0.12 -19.33
CA TYR A 34 8.76 1.56 -19.27
C TYR A 34 9.89 1.98 -20.22
N GLN A 35 10.99 1.23 -20.26
CA GLN A 35 12.09 1.47 -21.19
C GLN A 35 11.58 1.51 -22.64
N ARG A 36 10.80 0.50 -23.06
CA ARG A 36 10.28 0.41 -24.44
C ARG A 36 9.35 1.57 -24.79
N ASN A 37 8.42 1.92 -23.91
CA ASN A 37 7.34 2.85 -24.24
C ASN A 37 7.72 4.33 -24.02
N ILE A 38 8.70 4.62 -23.16
CA ILE A 38 9.08 6.01 -22.82
C ILE A 38 10.41 6.39 -23.45
N ILE A 39 11.42 5.53 -23.36
CA ILE A 39 12.77 5.82 -23.87
C ILE A 39 12.90 5.36 -25.33
N GLY A 40 12.29 4.22 -25.66
CA GLY A 40 12.40 3.58 -26.96
C GLY A 40 13.44 2.45 -26.96
N LEU A 41 13.45 1.70 -28.06
CA LEU A 41 14.40 0.61 -28.29
C LEU A 41 15.56 1.10 -29.15
N ALA A 42 16.78 0.75 -28.79
CA ALA A 42 17.96 0.95 -29.62
C ALA A 42 18.31 -0.36 -30.36
N LYS A 43 18.99 -0.27 -31.51
CA LYS A 43 19.50 -1.45 -32.23
C LYS A 43 20.58 -2.18 -31.42
N ASN A 44 21.43 -1.42 -30.73
CA ASN A 44 22.50 -1.90 -29.87
C ASN A 44 22.48 -1.12 -28.55
N TYR A 45 22.87 -1.77 -27.46
CA TYR A 45 23.02 -1.17 -26.13
C TYR A 45 24.47 -1.34 -25.67
N ASN A 46 25.12 -0.23 -25.35
CA ASN A 46 26.42 -0.26 -24.67
C ASN A 46 26.19 -0.40 -23.17
N LEU A 47 26.69 -1.48 -22.61
CA LEU A 47 26.53 -1.82 -21.20
C LEU A 47 27.88 -1.74 -20.50
N VAL A 48 27.92 -0.95 -19.44
CA VAL A 48 29.01 -0.96 -18.47
C VAL A 48 28.58 -1.81 -17.29
N TYR A 49 29.39 -2.80 -16.94
CA TYR A 49 29.11 -3.72 -15.83
C TYR A 49 30.37 -3.98 -15.00
N VAL A 50 30.17 -4.46 -13.78
CA VAL A 50 31.25 -4.92 -12.90
C VAL A 50 31.23 -6.43 -12.89
N ASP A 51 32.36 -7.06 -13.22
CA ASP A 51 32.49 -8.52 -13.23
C ASP A 51 32.62 -9.10 -11.81
N SER A 52 32.77 -10.43 -11.71
CA SER A 52 32.90 -11.13 -10.42
C SER A 52 34.15 -10.74 -9.63
N PHE A 53 35.15 -10.12 -10.26
CA PHE A 53 36.39 -9.67 -9.63
C PHE A 53 36.33 -8.18 -9.25
N GLY A 54 35.19 -7.52 -9.47
CA GLY A 54 35.05 -6.09 -9.17
C GLY A 54 35.62 -5.18 -10.27
N VAL A 55 36.00 -5.73 -11.43
CA VAL A 55 36.59 -4.95 -12.52
C VAL A 55 35.48 -4.44 -13.43
N GLN A 56 35.54 -3.15 -13.78
CA GLN A 56 34.63 -2.55 -14.73
C GLN A 56 34.94 -3.04 -16.15
N LYS A 57 33.91 -3.52 -16.84
CA LYS A 57 33.95 -4.00 -18.23
C LYS A 57 32.88 -3.30 -19.05
N GLU A 58 33.08 -3.25 -20.35
CA GLU A 58 32.12 -2.73 -21.31
C GLU A 58 31.81 -3.79 -22.37
N ILE A 59 30.55 -3.86 -22.78
CA ILE A 59 30.10 -4.75 -23.84
C ILE A 59 28.97 -4.08 -24.63
N THR A 60 28.95 -4.27 -25.95
CA THR A 60 27.81 -3.88 -26.78
C THR A 60 26.94 -5.11 -27.03
N VAL A 61 25.66 -5.02 -26.67
CA VAL A 61 24.68 -6.08 -26.91
C VAL A 61 23.63 -5.63 -27.92
N PRO A 62 23.31 -6.43 -28.95
CA PRO A 62 22.23 -6.10 -29.87
C PRO A 62 20.87 -6.23 -29.18
N LEU A 63 19.86 -5.52 -29.71
CA LEU A 63 18.47 -5.71 -29.29
C LEU A 63 18.08 -7.17 -29.49
N TYR A 64 17.66 -7.82 -28.40
CA TYR A 64 17.07 -9.14 -28.50
C TYR A 64 15.72 -9.06 -29.20
N THR A 65 15.70 -9.44 -30.47
CA THR A 65 14.47 -9.75 -31.21
C THR A 65 14.23 -11.26 -31.09
N PRO A 66 13.16 -11.70 -30.38
CA PRO A 66 12.82 -13.10 -30.40
C PRO A 66 12.65 -13.52 -31.87
N THR A 67 13.33 -14.60 -32.28
CA THR A 67 13.04 -15.22 -33.57
C THR A 67 11.54 -15.53 -33.61
N ALA A 68 10.92 -15.43 -34.81
CA ALA A 68 9.53 -15.80 -35.04
C ALA A 68 9.33 -17.32 -34.84
N LYS A 69 9.63 -17.85 -33.65
CA LYS A 69 9.18 -19.13 -33.19
C LYS A 69 7.72 -18.93 -32.82
N ASP A 70 6.89 -19.38 -33.73
CA ASP A 70 5.46 -19.56 -33.58
C ASP A 70 5.08 -19.86 -32.12
N THR A 71 4.30 -18.97 -31.52
CA THR A 71 3.73 -19.13 -30.17
C THR A 71 2.86 -20.39 -30.03
N SER A 72 2.56 -21.09 -31.13
CA SER A 72 1.90 -22.41 -31.14
C SER A 72 2.76 -23.54 -30.57
N LYS A 73 4.10 -23.43 -30.64
CA LYS A 73 4.98 -24.40 -30.00
C LYS A 73 5.09 -24.08 -28.52
N LYS A 74 4.07 -24.52 -27.77
CA LYS A 74 4.16 -24.68 -26.32
C LYS A 74 5.51 -25.30 -26.01
N SER A 75 6.40 -24.53 -25.39
CA SER A 75 7.48 -25.09 -24.61
C SER A 75 6.90 -26.24 -23.80
N THR A 76 7.54 -27.40 -23.85
CA THR A 76 7.26 -28.54 -22.98
C THR A 76 7.51 -28.08 -21.55
N LEU A 77 6.48 -27.44 -20.98
CA LEU A 77 6.53 -26.71 -19.72
C LEU A 77 7.00 -27.65 -18.62
N ALA A 78 7.96 -27.14 -17.85
CA ALA A 78 8.41 -27.65 -16.57
C ALA A 78 7.30 -28.38 -15.82
N VAL A 79 7.60 -29.56 -15.27
CA VAL A 79 6.69 -30.37 -14.46
C VAL A 79 5.92 -29.47 -13.48
N ILE A 80 4.68 -29.14 -13.81
CA ILE A 80 3.85 -28.30 -12.97
C ILE A 80 3.41 -29.19 -11.81
N ILE A 81 4.17 -29.18 -10.71
CA ILE A 81 3.75 -29.82 -9.47
C ILE A 81 2.41 -29.21 -9.06
N LYS A 82 1.32 -29.96 -9.27
CA LYS A 82 -0.04 -29.50 -8.95
C LYS A 82 -0.23 -29.42 -7.44
N LYS A 83 0.05 -28.25 -6.87
CA LYS A 83 -0.25 -27.96 -5.46
C LYS A 83 -1.72 -28.21 -5.14
N SER A 84 -1.98 -28.82 -3.99
CA SER A 84 -3.36 -29.08 -3.51
C SER A 84 -4.15 -27.76 -3.32
N LYS A 85 -5.48 -27.83 -3.43
CA LYS A 85 -6.37 -26.67 -3.17
C LYS A 85 -6.13 -26.08 -1.77
N ARG A 86 -5.85 -26.94 -0.78
CA ARG A 86 -5.55 -26.54 0.60
C ARG A 86 -4.24 -25.75 0.69
N GLN A 87 -3.19 -26.22 0.02
CA GLN A 87 -1.90 -25.53 -0.01
C GLN A 87 -2.01 -24.17 -0.69
N LYS A 88 -2.64 -24.10 -1.87
CA LYS A 88 -2.89 -22.83 -2.58
C LYS A 88 -3.66 -21.82 -1.71
N LYS A 89 -4.66 -22.28 -0.97
CA LYS A 89 -5.44 -21.43 -0.04
C LYS A 89 -4.59 -20.94 1.14
N LYS A 90 -3.71 -21.78 1.70
CA LYS A 90 -2.79 -21.40 2.78
C LYS A 90 -1.76 -20.37 2.29
N GLU A 91 -1.13 -20.63 1.16
CA GLU A 91 -0.17 -19.70 0.52
C GLU A 91 -0.83 -18.36 0.20
N ARG A 92 -2.05 -18.37 -0.35
CA ARG A 92 -2.83 -17.14 -0.57
C ARG A 92 -3.16 -16.39 0.73
N LEU A 93 -3.42 -17.08 1.83
CA LEU A 93 -3.66 -16.39 3.11
C LEU A 93 -2.37 -15.77 3.65
N LEU A 94 -1.25 -16.51 3.57
CA LEU A 94 0.07 -16.04 3.99
C LEU A 94 0.54 -14.84 3.16
N SER A 95 0.24 -14.81 1.85
CA SER A 95 0.59 -13.68 0.99
C SER A 95 -0.22 -12.41 1.29
N LEU A 96 -1.38 -12.53 1.93
CA LEU A 96 -2.20 -11.37 2.33
C LEU A 96 -1.86 -10.91 3.74
N ARG A 97 -1.54 -11.85 4.64
CA ARG A 97 -1.21 -11.56 6.04
C ARG A 97 -0.43 -12.69 6.70
N SER A 98 0.46 -12.34 7.61
CA SER A 98 1.19 -13.29 8.46
C SER A 98 1.55 -12.63 9.79
N MET A 99 1.88 -13.46 10.78
CA MET A 99 2.50 -12.99 12.00
C MET A 99 3.55 -14.01 12.44
N VAL A 100 4.76 -13.54 12.67
CA VAL A 100 5.87 -14.29 13.25
C VAL A 100 6.23 -13.64 14.58
N ILE A 101 6.70 -14.44 15.54
CA ILE A 101 7.18 -13.93 16.82
C ILE A 101 8.65 -14.29 16.91
N ASP A 102 9.47 -13.26 17.09
CA ASP A 102 10.85 -13.37 17.48
C ASP A 102 10.92 -13.30 19.01
N THR A 103 11.22 -14.43 19.62
CA THR A 103 11.32 -14.56 21.07
C THR A 103 12.57 -13.88 21.63
N THR A 104 13.63 -13.72 20.82
CA THR A 104 14.90 -13.13 21.27
C THR A 104 14.75 -11.64 21.55
N CYS A 105 13.98 -10.94 20.71
CA CYS A 105 13.71 -9.50 20.84
C CYS A 105 12.34 -9.21 21.47
N ASN A 106 11.64 -10.23 21.99
CA ASN A 106 10.26 -10.12 22.48
C ASN A 106 9.34 -9.33 21.51
N THR A 107 9.40 -9.70 20.23
CA THR A 107 8.86 -8.91 19.12
C THR A 107 7.91 -9.75 18.27
N ALA A 108 6.73 -9.22 17.93
CA ALA A 108 5.85 -9.78 16.91
C ALA A 108 5.94 -8.99 15.60
N ILE A 109 6.30 -9.67 14.52
CA ILE A 109 6.31 -9.09 13.17
C ILE A 109 5.01 -9.49 12.47
N ILE A 110 4.14 -8.52 12.22
CA ILE A 110 2.88 -8.67 11.49
C ILE A 110 3.09 -8.10 10.09
N THR A 111 3.07 -8.96 9.07
CA THR A 111 2.98 -8.52 7.67
C THR A 111 1.51 -8.45 7.28
N LEU A 112 1.06 -7.29 6.80
CA LEU A 112 -0.31 -7.09 6.37
C LEU A 112 -0.31 -6.41 4.99
N ASN A 113 -0.52 -7.18 3.92
CA ASN A 113 -0.42 -6.70 2.55
C ASN A 113 -1.75 -6.17 1.98
N THR A 114 -2.84 -6.24 2.73
CA THR A 114 -4.13 -5.67 2.32
C THR A 114 -5.11 -5.53 3.49
N PHE A 115 -6.05 -4.59 3.37
CA PHE A 115 -7.26 -4.51 4.20
C PHE A 115 -8.49 -5.21 3.59
N SER A 116 -8.30 -6.02 2.55
CA SER A 116 -9.37 -6.76 1.85
C SER A 116 -9.12 -8.27 1.89
N GLY A 117 -10.12 -9.06 2.29
CA GLY A 117 -10.00 -10.52 2.34
C GLY A 117 -9.25 -11.02 3.58
N GLY A 118 -8.37 -12.02 3.43
CA GLY A 118 -7.43 -12.48 4.47
C GLY A 118 -8.00 -13.05 5.78
N LYS A 119 -9.33 -13.06 5.95
CA LYS A 119 -10.02 -13.29 7.24
C LYS A 119 -9.51 -12.35 8.34
N LEU A 120 -9.33 -11.07 8.01
CA LEU A 120 -8.63 -10.10 8.87
C LEU A 120 -9.24 -9.92 10.27
N ARG A 121 -10.57 -9.91 10.40
CA ARG A 121 -11.22 -9.80 11.71
C ARG A 121 -10.77 -10.91 12.68
N SER A 122 -10.77 -12.17 12.23
CA SER A 122 -10.30 -13.29 13.06
C SER A 122 -8.80 -13.26 13.25
N PHE A 123 -8.04 -12.85 12.22
CA PHE A 123 -6.59 -12.70 12.31
C PHE A 123 -6.20 -11.69 13.39
N PHE A 124 -6.69 -10.44 13.31
CA PHE A 124 -6.39 -9.41 14.30
C PHE A 124 -6.75 -9.88 15.72
N ARG A 125 -7.96 -10.45 15.89
CA ARG A 125 -8.37 -10.98 17.20
C ARG A 125 -7.40 -12.04 17.73
N GLN A 126 -6.95 -12.97 16.90
CA GLN A 126 -6.03 -14.04 17.31
C GLN A 126 -4.62 -13.50 17.56
N SER A 127 -4.11 -12.64 16.68
CA SER A 127 -2.79 -12.01 16.79
C SER A 127 -2.66 -11.19 18.07
N PHE A 128 -3.57 -10.24 18.30
CA PHE A 128 -3.52 -9.40 19.51
C PHE A 128 -3.80 -10.20 20.78
N LYS A 129 -4.62 -11.26 20.73
CA LYS A 129 -4.76 -12.20 21.85
C LYS A 129 -3.45 -12.92 22.16
N LYS A 130 -2.70 -13.35 21.14
CA LYS A 130 -1.41 -14.03 21.29
C LYS A 130 -0.34 -13.06 21.83
N ILE A 131 -0.24 -11.86 21.24
CA ILE A 131 0.63 -10.76 21.71
C ILE A 131 0.42 -10.50 23.20
N ARG A 132 -0.84 -10.31 23.62
CA ARG A 132 -1.17 -10.11 25.03
C ARG A 132 -0.79 -11.32 25.89
N LYS A 133 -1.18 -12.54 25.48
CA LYS A 133 -0.91 -13.76 26.28
C LYS A 133 0.59 -14.02 26.48
N GLN A 134 1.40 -13.71 25.48
CA GLN A 134 2.84 -13.91 25.52
C GLN A 134 3.61 -12.67 26.00
N GLN A 135 2.90 -11.62 26.45
CA GLN A 135 3.50 -10.37 26.95
C GLN A 135 4.50 -9.76 25.96
N ILE A 136 4.18 -9.83 24.66
CA ILE A 136 5.02 -9.26 23.60
C ILE A 136 5.06 -7.74 23.75
N LYS A 137 6.28 -7.20 23.80
CA LYS A 137 6.52 -5.77 24.06
C LYS A 137 6.68 -4.94 22.80
N ASN A 138 7.13 -5.56 21.71
CA ASN A 138 7.36 -4.87 20.46
C ASN A 138 6.49 -5.47 19.35
N VAL A 139 5.84 -4.64 18.56
CA VAL A 139 5.15 -5.07 17.34
C VAL A 139 5.76 -4.32 16.16
N VAL A 140 6.22 -5.06 15.17
CA VAL A 140 6.57 -4.52 13.85
C VAL A 140 5.40 -4.80 12.91
N LEU A 141 4.70 -3.76 12.49
CA LEU A 141 3.61 -3.85 11.53
C LEU A 141 4.11 -3.43 10.14
N ASP A 142 4.33 -4.42 9.28
CA ASP A 142 4.77 -4.20 7.92
C ASP A 142 3.58 -3.94 6.98
N LEU A 143 3.47 -2.69 6.53
CA LEU A 143 2.44 -2.20 5.60
C LEU A 143 3.02 -1.82 4.24
N ARG A 144 4.29 -2.15 3.95
CA ARG A 144 4.98 -1.68 2.75
C ARG A 144 4.24 -2.10 1.47
N SER A 145 3.75 -3.32 1.42
CA SER A 145 2.99 -3.83 0.26
C SER A 145 1.47 -3.61 0.36
N ASN A 146 0.99 -2.74 1.26
CA ASN A 146 -0.44 -2.59 1.56
C ASN A 146 -1.10 -1.39 0.87
N GLY A 147 -1.66 -1.63 -0.31
CA GLY A 147 -2.44 -0.65 -1.07
C GLY A 147 -3.80 -0.26 -0.48
N GLY A 148 -4.14 -0.74 0.72
CA GLY A 148 -5.40 -0.43 1.40
C GLY A 148 -6.46 -1.52 1.25
N GLY A 149 -7.73 -1.12 1.21
CA GLY A 149 -8.86 -2.04 1.15
C GLY A 149 -10.04 -1.56 1.97
N LYS A 150 -10.68 -2.45 2.73
CA LYS A 150 -11.90 -2.10 3.46
C LYS A 150 -11.58 -1.18 4.65
N ILE A 151 -12.16 0.02 4.64
CA ILE A 151 -12.02 1.01 5.72
C ILE A 151 -12.38 0.39 7.08
N ASN A 152 -13.45 -0.41 7.17
CA ASN A 152 -13.84 -1.05 8.42
C ASN A 152 -12.77 -2.01 9.01
N MET A 153 -11.90 -2.62 8.18
CA MET A 153 -10.80 -3.45 8.65
C MET A 153 -9.64 -2.60 9.13
N SER A 154 -9.32 -1.50 8.44
CA SER A 154 -8.34 -0.51 8.94
C SER A 154 -8.80 0.12 10.26
N THR A 155 -10.08 0.49 10.37
CA THR A 155 -10.68 0.99 11.61
C THR A 155 -10.61 -0.06 12.71
N LEU A 156 -10.87 -1.35 12.41
CA LEU A 156 -10.76 -2.42 13.41
C LEU A 156 -9.33 -2.59 13.92
N LEU A 157 -8.33 -2.57 13.04
CA LEU A 157 -6.92 -2.61 13.43
C LEU A 157 -6.55 -1.38 14.27
N THR A 158 -6.96 -0.19 13.84
CA THR A 158 -6.75 1.07 14.56
C THR A 158 -7.28 0.98 16.00
N ARG A 159 -8.44 0.35 16.22
CA ARG A 159 -8.98 0.17 17.58
C ARG A 159 -8.14 -0.73 18.48
N TYR A 160 -7.31 -1.63 17.93
CA TYR A 160 -6.39 -2.42 18.75
C TYR A 160 -5.17 -1.61 19.22
N ILE A 161 -4.88 -0.46 18.60
CA ILE A 161 -3.60 0.25 18.74
C ILE A 161 -3.77 1.70 19.24
N SER A 162 -4.80 2.41 18.81
CA SER A 162 -5.05 3.82 19.19
C SER A 162 -5.36 3.93 20.68
N HIS A 163 -4.74 4.88 21.36
CA HIS A 163 -4.99 5.25 22.76
C HIS A 163 -6.10 6.30 22.89
N LYS A 164 -6.45 6.98 21.80
CA LYS A 164 -7.50 8.00 21.76
C LYS A 164 -8.70 7.57 20.94
N THR A 165 -9.83 8.23 21.18
CA THR A 165 -11.00 8.12 20.29
C THR A 165 -10.72 8.83 18.97
N PHE A 166 -11.25 8.27 17.87
CA PHE A 166 -11.00 8.80 16.53
C PHE A 166 -12.21 8.64 15.62
N LYS A 167 -12.24 9.37 14.51
CA LYS A 167 -13.21 9.21 13.42
C LYS A 167 -12.51 8.70 12.16
N VAL A 168 -13.28 8.27 11.17
CA VAL A 168 -12.73 7.86 9.86
C VAL A 168 -12.30 9.10 9.07
N ALA A 169 -13.12 10.15 9.08
CA ALA A 169 -12.93 11.34 8.26
C ALA A 169 -13.44 12.58 8.97
N ASP A 170 -12.91 13.75 8.61
CA ASP A 170 -13.56 15.02 8.92
C ASP A 170 -14.70 15.29 7.95
N THR A 171 -14.45 15.08 6.66
CA THR A 171 -15.49 15.10 5.63
C THR A 171 -15.35 13.90 4.68
N SER A 172 -16.49 13.38 4.25
CA SER A 172 -16.56 12.39 3.17
C SER A 172 -17.78 12.68 2.34
N TYR A 173 -17.60 13.13 1.11
CA TYR A 173 -18.71 13.59 0.27
C TYR A 173 -18.55 13.18 -1.19
N ALA A 174 -19.67 13.10 -1.89
CA ALA A 174 -19.76 13.02 -3.33
C ALA A 174 -20.36 14.32 -3.89
N VAL A 175 -19.99 14.66 -5.12
CA VAL A 175 -20.53 15.85 -5.82
C VAL A 175 -21.92 15.61 -6.40
N ALA A 176 -22.34 14.34 -6.53
CA ALA A 176 -23.61 13.96 -7.12
C ALA A 176 -24.35 12.94 -6.25
N ARG A 177 -25.70 13.04 -6.24
CA ARG A 177 -26.59 12.10 -5.54
C ARG A 177 -26.69 10.73 -6.22
N SER A 178 -26.39 10.70 -7.52
CA SER A 178 -26.51 9.51 -8.35
C SER A 178 -25.55 9.59 -9.53
N LEU A 179 -25.50 8.50 -10.29
CA LEU A 179 -24.71 8.36 -11.50
C LEU A 179 -25.41 8.90 -12.77
N TYR A 180 -26.63 9.44 -12.66
CA TYR A 180 -27.35 10.03 -13.80
C TYR A 180 -26.63 11.29 -14.32
N PRO A 181 -26.63 11.55 -15.65
CA PRO A 181 -27.25 10.78 -16.74
C PRO A 181 -26.42 9.59 -17.26
N TYR A 182 -25.18 9.43 -16.78
CA TYR A 182 -24.23 8.47 -17.32
C TYR A 182 -24.37 7.04 -16.77
N THR A 183 -25.37 6.79 -15.92
CA THR A 183 -25.67 5.50 -15.27
C THR A 183 -25.58 4.30 -16.22
N ARG A 184 -26.02 4.43 -17.48
CA ARG A 184 -26.01 3.33 -18.47
C ARG A 184 -24.61 2.81 -18.81
N TYR A 185 -23.59 3.65 -18.68
CA TYR A 185 -22.19 3.35 -19.01
C TYR A 185 -21.40 2.78 -17.84
N ILE A 186 -22.03 2.65 -16.66
CA ILE A 186 -21.35 2.34 -15.42
C ILE A 186 -21.66 0.91 -14.98
N LYS A 187 -20.60 0.14 -14.71
CA LYS A 187 -20.73 -1.20 -14.15
C LYS A 187 -21.27 -1.14 -12.72
N ASN A 188 -22.13 -2.10 -12.34
CA ASN A 188 -22.80 -2.16 -11.04
C ASN A 188 -23.64 -0.91 -10.71
N LYS A 189 -24.13 -0.21 -11.74
CA LYS A 189 -24.91 1.03 -11.65
C LYS A 189 -26.02 1.02 -10.59
N PHE A 190 -26.80 -0.06 -10.50
CA PHE A 190 -27.89 -0.19 -9.54
C PHE A 190 -27.40 -0.18 -8.10
N LEU A 191 -26.42 -1.03 -7.78
CA LEU A 191 -25.83 -1.12 -6.45
C LEU A 191 -25.14 0.20 -6.05
N ASN A 192 -24.44 0.84 -6.97
CA ASN A 192 -23.76 2.11 -6.70
C ASN A 192 -24.77 3.24 -6.41
N ASN A 193 -25.83 3.37 -7.22
CA ASN A 193 -26.86 4.40 -6.98
C ASN A 193 -27.58 4.19 -5.65
N ILE A 194 -27.93 2.94 -5.31
CA ILE A 194 -28.54 2.62 -4.01
C ILE A 194 -27.58 2.97 -2.87
N ALA A 195 -26.30 2.59 -2.99
CA ALA A 195 -25.31 2.85 -1.96
C ALA A 195 -25.14 4.35 -1.71
N ILE A 196 -25.05 5.17 -2.76
CA ILE A 196 -24.96 6.64 -2.63
C ILE A 196 -26.23 7.19 -1.99
N PHE A 197 -27.41 6.80 -2.51
CA PHE A 197 -28.69 7.30 -2.02
C PHE A 197 -28.94 6.99 -0.54
N LEU A 198 -28.68 5.75 -0.11
CA LEU A 198 -28.93 5.32 1.28
C LEU A 198 -27.87 5.80 2.26
N SER A 199 -26.64 6.05 1.79
CA SER A 199 -25.51 6.35 2.69
C SER A 199 -25.14 7.82 2.75
N THR A 200 -25.75 8.68 1.91
CA THR A 200 -25.41 10.10 1.83
C THR A 200 -26.60 11.02 2.02
N HIS A 201 -26.35 12.19 2.60
CA HIS A 201 -27.33 13.27 2.74
C HIS A 201 -26.76 14.58 2.24
N LYS A 202 -27.59 15.38 1.55
CA LYS A 202 -27.19 16.71 1.09
C LYS A 202 -27.00 17.65 2.28
N LYS A 203 -25.89 18.38 2.33
CA LYS A 203 -25.63 19.40 3.36
C LYS A 203 -25.75 20.83 2.79
N LYS A 204 -25.57 21.83 3.67
CA LYS A 204 -25.65 23.27 3.34
C LYS A 204 -24.64 23.71 2.27
N ASP A 205 -23.52 23.02 2.15
CA ASP A 205 -22.52 23.22 1.09
C ASP A 205 -22.94 22.65 -0.28
N GLY A 206 -24.13 22.05 -0.37
CA GLY A 206 -24.66 21.47 -1.60
C GLY A 206 -24.14 20.07 -1.92
N LEU A 207 -23.21 19.53 -1.13
CA LEU A 207 -22.56 18.25 -1.37
C LEU A 207 -23.29 17.09 -0.67
N TYR A 208 -23.02 15.86 -1.10
CA TYR A 208 -23.67 14.64 -0.58
C TYR A 208 -22.76 13.90 0.38
N HIS A 209 -22.96 14.09 1.68
CA HIS A 209 -22.04 13.63 2.72
C HIS A 209 -22.38 12.23 3.23
N PHE A 210 -21.35 11.37 3.32
CA PHE A 210 -21.37 10.12 4.07
C PHE A 210 -21.25 10.41 5.58
N GLY A 211 -22.34 10.88 6.17
CA GLY A 211 -22.33 11.44 7.52
C GLY A 211 -21.92 10.46 8.63
N LEU A 212 -22.06 9.15 8.43
CA LEU A 212 -21.62 8.15 9.41
C LEU A 212 -20.11 8.24 9.69
N TRP A 213 -19.29 8.41 8.66
CA TRP A 213 -17.83 8.47 8.82
C TRP A 213 -17.33 9.78 9.42
N GLU A 214 -18.11 10.84 9.25
CA GLU A 214 -17.84 12.17 9.79
C GLU A 214 -18.26 12.35 11.25
N ARG A 215 -19.24 11.55 11.71
CA ARG A 215 -19.81 11.65 13.07
C ARG A 215 -19.39 10.52 14.00
N LYS A 216 -19.28 9.28 13.49
CA LYS A 216 -19.05 8.11 14.36
C LYS A 216 -17.65 8.13 14.95
N LYS A 217 -17.59 8.27 16.27
CA LYS A 217 -16.37 8.10 17.05
C LYS A 217 -16.13 6.62 17.37
N TYR A 218 -14.94 6.13 17.08
CA TYR A 218 -14.48 4.80 17.42
C TYR A 218 -13.60 4.90 18.67
N LYS A 219 -13.89 4.03 19.65
CA LYS A 219 -13.11 3.91 20.89
C LYS A 219 -12.05 2.81 20.77
N PRO A 220 -10.90 2.95 21.44
CA PRO A 220 -9.95 1.86 21.63
C PRO A 220 -10.63 0.58 22.12
N LYS A 221 -10.04 -0.57 21.80
CA LYS A 221 -10.44 -1.84 22.38
C LYS A 221 -10.05 -1.84 23.86
N THR A 222 -10.88 -2.44 24.70
CA THR A 222 -10.50 -2.77 26.09
C THR A 222 -9.79 -4.12 26.14
N ASN A 223 -10.31 -5.10 25.41
CA ASN A 223 -9.74 -6.45 25.35
C ASN A 223 -8.70 -6.60 24.22
N ASN A 224 -7.52 -7.11 24.57
CA ASN A 224 -6.35 -7.29 23.70
C ASN A 224 -5.84 -5.98 23.06
N HIS A 225 -6.05 -4.85 23.73
CA HIS A 225 -5.42 -3.60 23.31
C HIS A 225 -3.91 -3.71 23.43
N PHE A 226 -3.20 -3.27 22.40
CA PHE A 226 -1.75 -3.16 22.42
C PHE A 226 -1.34 -1.75 22.81
N LYS A 227 -0.50 -1.64 23.84
CA LYS A 227 -0.09 -0.37 24.47
C LYS A 227 1.42 -0.18 24.52
N ASP A 228 2.19 -1.23 24.25
CA ASP A 228 3.65 -1.22 24.22
C ASP A 228 4.14 -0.73 22.83
N ASP A 229 5.40 -0.95 22.46
CA ASP A 229 6.03 -0.29 21.31
C ASP A 229 5.57 -0.85 19.95
N LEU A 230 5.08 0.03 19.07
CA LEU A 230 4.67 -0.26 17.70
C LEU A 230 5.60 0.44 16.69
N TYR A 231 6.20 -0.33 15.81
CA TYR A 231 6.95 0.15 14.66
C TYR A 231 6.16 -0.16 13.39
N ILE A 232 5.88 0.85 12.57
CA ILE A 232 5.11 0.71 11.33
C ILE A 232 6.05 0.89 10.15
N LEU A 233 6.19 -0.14 9.31
CA LEU A 233 6.98 -0.02 8.08
C LEU A 233 6.11 0.48 6.93
N THR A 234 6.52 1.59 6.31
CA THR A 234 5.80 2.22 5.19
C THR A 234 6.72 2.47 3.99
N ASN A 235 6.11 2.55 2.81
CA ASN A 235 6.72 3.07 1.57
C ASN A 235 5.62 3.40 0.54
N GLY A 236 6.02 3.68 -0.71
CA GLY A 236 5.11 4.11 -1.79
C GLY A 236 3.82 3.29 -1.94
N PRO A 237 3.83 1.94 -1.95
CA PRO A 237 2.62 1.16 -2.10
C PRO A 237 1.72 1.14 -0.85
N THR A 238 2.16 1.67 0.29
CA THR A 238 1.27 1.92 1.43
C THR A 238 0.25 2.99 1.05
N PHE A 239 -1.01 2.59 0.82
CA PHE A 239 -2.01 3.44 0.17
C PHE A 239 -3.40 3.32 0.81
N SER A 240 -4.29 4.28 0.51
CA SER A 240 -5.72 4.27 0.88
C SER A 240 -5.97 3.97 2.36
N ALA A 241 -6.68 2.88 2.70
CA ALA A 241 -7.03 2.53 4.07
C ALA A 241 -5.83 2.31 5.01
N SER A 242 -4.64 2.02 4.47
CA SER A 242 -3.40 1.98 5.25
C SER A 242 -3.02 3.36 5.77
N VAL A 243 -3.19 4.38 4.94
CA VAL A 243 -2.92 5.78 5.30
C VAL A 243 -3.92 6.26 6.35
N LEU A 244 -5.20 5.86 6.26
CA LEU A 244 -6.20 6.14 7.31
C LEU A 244 -5.78 5.56 8.67
N PHE A 245 -5.24 4.34 8.67
CA PHE A 245 -4.69 3.73 9.88
C PHE A 245 -3.49 4.53 10.41
N CYS A 246 -2.49 4.79 9.56
CA CYS A 246 -1.29 5.52 9.94
C CYS A 246 -1.59 6.93 10.47
N ASN A 247 -2.51 7.66 9.84
CA ASN A 247 -2.93 9.00 10.26
C ASN A 247 -3.42 9.02 11.71
N VAL A 248 -4.22 8.03 12.13
CA VAL A 248 -4.79 8.02 13.48
C VAL A 248 -3.73 7.74 14.55
N VAL A 249 -2.78 6.86 14.25
CA VAL A 249 -1.80 6.36 15.24
C VAL A 249 -0.49 7.14 15.23
N LYS A 250 -0.17 7.86 14.15
CA LYS A 250 1.02 8.72 14.10
C LYS A 250 0.96 9.81 15.16
N GLY A 251 2.11 10.10 15.77
CA GLY A 251 2.26 11.04 16.88
C GLY A 251 1.88 10.46 18.26
N GLN A 252 1.42 9.21 18.33
CA GLN A 252 1.27 8.51 19.60
C GLN A 252 2.64 8.10 20.15
N LYS A 253 2.88 8.29 21.47
CA LYS A 253 4.20 8.11 22.10
C LYS A 253 4.87 6.74 21.86
N ASN A 254 4.09 5.67 21.78
CA ASN A 254 4.56 4.29 21.54
C ASN A 254 4.55 3.89 20.06
N VAL A 255 4.36 4.82 19.11
CA VAL A 255 4.30 4.53 17.69
C VAL A 255 5.45 5.21 16.98
N THR A 256 6.20 4.45 16.18
CA THR A 256 7.26 4.96 15.30
C THR A 256 7.04 4.47 13.88
N VAL A 257 6.85 5.39 12.94
CA VAL A 257 6.74 5.10 11.51
C VAL A 257 8.13 5.12 10.88
N VAL A 258 8.54 4.03 10.24
CA VAL A 258 9.88 3.84 9.68
C VAL A 258 9.80 3.46 8.20
N GLY A 259 10.67 4.02 7.38
CA GLY A 259 10.76 3.68 5.96
C GLY A 259 10.62 4.91 5.09
N GLU A 260 9.70 4.88 4.14
CA GLU A 260 9.49 5.99 3.21
C GLU A 260 8.07 6.55 3.36
N GLU A 261 7.87 7.74 2.79
CA GLU A 261 6.57 8.37 2.69
C GLU A 261 5.54 7.40 2.07
N THR A 262 4.33 7.36 2.63
CA THR A 262 3.27 6.54 2.04
C THR A 262 2.86 7.12 0.70
N GLY A 263 2.59 6.30 -0.31
CA GLY A 263 2.14 6.83 -1.60
C GLY A 263 0.73 7.40 -1.56
N GLY A 264 -0.10 7.09 -0.55
CA GLY A 264 -1.43 7.71 -0.44
C GLY A 264 -1.41 9.00 0.38
N GLY A 265 -2.17 10.00 -0.07
CA GLY A 265 -2.21 11.33 0.55
C GLY A 265 -2.69 11.37 2.02
N TRP A 266 -1.94 12.06 2.88
CA TRP A 266 -2.27 12.28 4.29
C TRP A 266 -3.49 13.20 4.45
N TYR A 267 -3.57 14.27 3.65
CA TYR A 267 -4.71 15.18 3.66
C TYR A 267 -6.03 14.48 3.32
N GLY A 268 -5.98 13.50 2.43
CA GLY A 268 -7.15 12.74 2.03
C GLY A 268 -6.97 12.01 0.72
N ASN A 269 -8.01 11.32 0.31
CA ASN A 269 -8.05 10.58 -0.94
C ASN A 269 -9.37 10.83 -1.68
N SER A 270 -9.38 10.43 -2.95
CA SER A 270 -10.60 10.22 -3.72
C SER A 270 -10.80 8.71 -3.88
N GLY A 271 -11.95 8.17 -3.45
CA GLY A 271 -12.16 6.73 -3.41
C GLY A 271 -13.56 6.30 -3.01
N VAL A 272 -13.62 5.28 -2.13
CA VAL A 272 -14.83 4.68 -1.54
C VAL A 272 -15.65 3.85 -2.53
N ILE A 273 -16.27 4.51 -3.51
CA ILE A 273 -16.96 3.88 -4.63
C ILE A 273 -16.21 4.30 -5.88
N ILE A 274 -15.63 3.32 -6.58
CA ILE A 274 -14.78 3.52 -7.76
C ILE A 274 -15.34 2.68 -8.91
N PRO A 275 -16.43 3.13 -9.56
CA PRO A 275 -17.03 2.43 -10.69
C PRO A 275 -16.06 2.28 -11.85
N ASP A 276 -16.22 1.16 -12.57
CA ASP A 276 -15.71 1.02 -13.93
C ASP A 276 -16.74 1.66 -14.88
N ILE A 277 -16.28 2.59 -15.71
CA ILE A 277 -17.08 3.34 -16.68
C ILE A 277 -16.58 2.97 -18.07
N THR A 278 -17.47 2.55 -18.96
CA THR A 278 -17.16 2.30 -20.37
C THR A 278 -17.57 3.52 -21.19
N LEU A 279 -16.60 4.22 -21.79
CA LEU A 279 -16.87 5.40 -22.60
C LEU A 279 -17.70 5.03 -23.86
N PRO A 280 -18.73 5.81 -24.22
CA PRO A 280 -19.68 5.43 -25.27
C PRO A 280 -19.08 5.26 -26.66
N ASN A 281 -18.16 6.15 -27.04
CA ASN A 281 -17.67 6.24 -28.41
C ASN A 281 -16.37 5.44 -28.61
N THR A 282 -15.50 5.41 -27.60
CA THR A 282 -14.19 4.73 -27.69
C THR A 282 -14.18 3.35 -27.05
N HIS A 283 -15.21 3.01 -26.26
CA HIS A 283 -15.29 1.79 -25.45
C HIS A 283 -14.14 1.61 -24.44
N LEU A 284 -13.32 2.63 -24.25
CA LEU A 284 -12.29 2.64 -23.23
C LEU A 284 -12.94 2.53 -21.85
N ARG A 285 -12.31 1.71 -21.00
CA ARG A 285 -12.74 1.56 -19.61
C ARG A 285 -11.89 2.43 -18.71
N VAL A 286 -12.55 3.33 -17.99
CA VAL A 286 -11.93 4.19 -16.99
C VAL A 286 -12.47 3.87 -15.61
N ARG A 287 -11.66 4.11 -14.58
CA ARG A 287 -12.06 3.97 -13.18
C ARG A 287 -12.04 5.33 -12.53
N LEU A 288 -13.19 5.78 -12.03
CA LEU A 288 -13.33 7.12 -11.48
C LEU A 288 -13.86 7.04 -10.04
N PRO A 289 -13.13 7.55 -9.03
CA PRO A 289 -13.63 7.60 -7.66
C PRO A 289 -14.76 8.64 -7.52
N LEU A 290 -15.81 8.29 -6.78
CA LEU A 290 -16.99 9.15 -6.59
C LEU A 290 -16.95 10.02 -5.33
N PHE A 291 -16.19 9.61 -4.32
CA PHE A 291 -16.13 10.33 -3.04
C PHE A 291 -14.78 10.97 -2.84
N ARG A 292 -14.79 12.20 -2.33
CA ARG A 292 -13.65 12.82 -1.67
C ARG A 292 -13.73 12.52 -0.17
N LEU A 293 -12.64 12.02 0.41
CA LEU A 293 -12.52 11.75 1.85
C LEU A 293 -11.34 12.52 2.47
N VAL A 294 -11.65 13.53 3.28
CA VAL A 294 -10.66 14.29 4.06
C VAL A 294 -10.44 13.57 5.39
N GLN A 295 -9.19 13.22 5.69
CA GLN A 295 -8.89 12.39 6.86
C GLN A 295 -9.21 13.12 8.18
N TYR A 296 -9.55 12.37 9.23
CA TYR A 296 -9.81 12.96 10.54
C TYR A 296 -8.54 13.52 11.16
N ASN A 297 -8.54 14.79 11.56
CA ASN A 297 -7.47 15.44 12.34
C ASN A 297 -6.06 15.20 11.75
N HIS A 298 -5.92 15.44 10.45
CA HIS A 298 -4.68 15.29 9.70
C HIS A 298 -3.86 16.59 9.72
N ASP A 299 -2.57 16.50 9.43
CA ASP A 299 -1.69 17.66 9.36
C ASP A 299 -1.90 18.41 8.03
N VAL A 300 -2.60 19.55 8.10
CA VAL A 300 -2.89 20.41 6.94
C VAL A 300 -1.63 21.01 6.30
N SER A 301 -0.54 21.16 7.06
CA SER A 301 0.74 21.67 6.54
C SER A 301 1.40 20.69 5.57
N LYS A 302 0.96 19.43 5.56
CA LYS A 302 1.47 18.35 4.69
C LYS A 302 0.56 18.09 3.50
N LYS A 303 -0.22 19.08 3.05
CA LYS A 303 -1.05 18.95 1.85
C LYS A 303 -0.19 18.58 0.64
N GLY A 304 -0.61 17.57 -0.11
CA GLY A 304 0.15 17.03 -1.25
C GLY A 304 1.22 16.02 -0.84
N LYS A 305 1.34 15.66 0.43
CA LYS A 305 2.22 14.59 0.92
C LYS A 305 1.42 13.43 1.50
N GLY A 306 2.02 12.25 1.49
CA GLY A 306 1.61 11.11 2.30
C GLY A 306 2.03 11.24 3.76
N ILE A 307 1.89 10.14 4.50
CA ILE A 307 2.39 10.04 5.86
C ILE A 307 3.92 9.97 5.79
N VAL A 308 4.56 11.07 6.18
CA VAL A 308 6.02 11.14 6.29
C VAL A 308 6.46 10.25 7.47
N PRO A 309 7.48 9.40 7.30
CA PRO A 309 7.97 8.54 8.38
C PRO A 309 8.61 9.39 9.49
N ASP A 310 8.61 8.87 10.72
CA ASP A 310 9.36 9.45 11.83
C ASP A 310 10.87 9.19 11.64
N ILE A 311 11.22 8.03 11.06
CA ILE A 311 12.59 7.67 10.69
C ILE A 311 12.61 7.30 9.20
N TYR A 312 13.22 8.18 8.39
CA TYR A 312 13.37 7.93 6.96
C TYR A 312 14.43 6.85 6.69
N VAL A 313 14.04 5.82 5.94
CA VAL A 313 14.92 4.75 5.45
C VAL A 313 14.53 4.45 4.00
N GLY A 314 15.19 5.15 3.08
CA GLY A 314 15.02 4.99 1.64
C GLY A 314 15.53 3.64 1.10
N THR A 315 15.49 3.49 -0.22
CA THR A 315 16.14 2.39 -0.92
C THR A 315 17.66 2.52 -0.80
N ASP A 316 18.33 1.39 -0.53
CA ASP A 316 19.79 1.31 -0.43
C ASP A 316 20.30 0.24 -1.39
N TYR A 317 21.09 0.65 -2.38
CA TYR A 317 21.60 -0.23 -3.42
C TYR A 317 22.55 -1.31 -2.88
N GLU A 318 23.38 -0.97 -1.91
CA GLU A 318 24.31 -1.93 -1.31
C GLU A 318 23.57 -2.93 -0.41
N ALA A 319 22.54 -2.49 0.30
CA ALA A 319 21.65 -3.39 1.04
C ALA A 319 20.92 -4.34 0.08
N LEU A 320 20.42 -3.84 -1.06
CA LEU A 320 19.77 -4.67 -2.09
C LEU A 320 20.71 -5.73 -2.66
N LYS A 321 21.96 -5.37 -2.99
CA LYS A 321 22.99 -6.32 -3.46
C LYS A 321 23.27 -7.43 -2.45
N LYS A 322 23.20 -7.11 -1.16
CA LYS A 322 23.42 -8.04 -0.05
C LYS A 322 22.15 -8.81 0.38
N GLY A 323 21.00 -8.53 -0.22
CA GLY A 323 19.72 -9.14 0.17
C GLY A 323 19.22 -8.70 1.56
N GLU A 324 19.65 -7.53 2.03
CA GLU A 324 19.40 -7.03 3.38
C GLU A 324 18.16 -6.11 3.43
N ASP A 325 17.20 -6.41 4.32
CA ASP A 325 16.07 -5.53 4.59
C ASP A 325 16.45 -4.43 5.59
N LYS A 326 17.01 -3.33 5.07
CA LYS A 326 17.48 -2.19 5.87
C LYS A 326 16.39 -1.58 6.76
N LYS A 327 15.13 -1.55 6.30
CA LYS A 327 14.00 -0.99 7.08
C LYS A 327 13.71 -1.84 8.32
N ILE A 328 13.69 -3.17 8.17
CA ILE A 328 13.57 -4.09 9.31
C ILE A 328 14.77 -3.97 10.22
N LYS A 329 16.00 -3.95 9.67
CA LYS A 329 17.22 -3.86 10.48
C LYS A 329 17.22 -2.65 11.39
N VAL A 330 16.93 -1.45 10.87
CA VAL A 330 16.84 -0.22 11.66
C VAL A 330 15.86 -0.38 12.83
N VAL A 331 14.68 -0.98 12.60
CA VAL A 331 13.71 -1.24 13.67
C VAL A 331 14.25 -2.22 14.70
N MET A 332 14.87 -3.32 14.28
CA MET A 332 15.42 -4.32 15.20
C MET A 332 16.57 -3.75 16.04
N ASP A 333 17.40 -2.87 15.46
CA ASP A 333 18.47 -2.19 16.17
C ASP A 333 17.92 -1.22 17.22
N LEU A 334 16.85 -0.47 16.90
CA LEU A 334 16.15 0.39 17.87
C LEU A 334 15.57 -0.43 19.04
N ILE A 335 14.98 -1.59 18.75
CA ILE A 335 14.43 -2.48 19.78
C ILE A 335 15.55 -2.98 20.69
N LYS A 336 16.69 -3.43 20.12
CA LYS A 336 17.84 -3.91 20.90
C LYS A 336 18.43 -2.81 21.78
N GLN A 337 18.58 -1.59 21.25
CA GLN A 337 19.11 -0.45 22.03
C GLN A 337 18.21 -0.09 23.22
N LYS A 338 16.88 -0.24 23.08
CA LYS A 338 15.94 -0.05 24.18
C LYS A 338 16.02 -1.14 25.23
N SER A 339 16.27 -2.39 24.84
CA SER A 339 16.35 -3.53 25.79
C SER A 339 17.61 -3.54 26.65
N VAL A 340 18.63 -2.76 26.28
CA VAL A 340 19.91 -2.63 27.03
C VAL A 340 19.86 -1.47 28.05
N LYS A 341 18.86 -0.60 27.95
CA LYS A 341 18.58 0.46 28.94
C LYS A 341 17.50 -0.01 29.91
#